data_AF-A0A2V6KL91-F1
#
_entry.id   AF-A0A2V6KL91-F1
#
_cell.length_a   1.000
_cell.length_b   1.000
_cell.length_c   1.000
_cell.angle_alpha   90.00
_cell.angle_beta   90.00
_cell.angle_gamma   90.00
#
_symmetry.space_group_name_H-M   'P 1'
#
loop_
_entity.id
_entity.type
_entity.pdbx_description
1 polymer ?
#
loop_
_entity_poly.entity_id
_entity_poly.type
_entity_poly.pdbx_seq_one_letter_code
_entity_poly.pdbx_strand_id
1 'polypeptide(L)'
;KLPLGIDKVTVLPTRRQLKLEFGFTTAGYTNPNQPTKDAEEERSMVTGDLNAALVEWVVQYRIDDPKQYLFDVRNPAQTLRDVSEAAMREVIGDRTVDEVITIGRQDIEVSALARMQELAKHYMLGVRVDQVQLKNVNPPAEVQASFNEVNKAQQDRAVPRAKGQADQAIRAAEGYRFKRVNEAQGDVASFNAMLEQYIKAPEITRTRLYLETMGDVLPATGEKIIIDDSMRNLLPILPLTGKPLEKR
;
A
#
# COMPACT_ATOMS: atom_id res chain seq x y z
N LYS A 1 44.37 -37.98 -39.53
CA LYS A 1 44.13 -36.52 -39.54
C LYS A 1 43.39 -36.20 -40.84
N LEU A 2 42.13 -35.79 -40.74
CA LEU A 2 41.35 -35.35 -41.92
C LEU A 2 42.04 -34.12 -42.56
N PRO A 3 41.87 -33.91 -43.88
CA PRO A 3 42.61 -32.89 -44.62
C PRO A 3 42.29 -31.45 -44.16
N LEU A 4 43.27 -30.56 -44.35
CA LEU A 4 43.22 -29.14 -43.97
C LEU A 4 42.00 -28.44 -44.58
N GLY A 5 41.18 -27.81 -43.72
CA GLY A 5 39.99 -27.05 -44.12
C GLY A 5 38.65 -27.56 -43.56
N ILE A 6 38.64 -28.74 -42.91
CA ILE A 6 37.41 -29.34 -42.36
C ILE A 6 37.18 -28.94 -40.88
N ASP A 7 38.25 -28.75 -40.10
CA ASP A 7 38.13 -28.38 -38.69
C ASP A 7 38.11 -26.86 -38.51
N LYS A 8 36.91 -26.28 -38.33
CA LYS A 8 36.74 -24.92 -37.80
C LYS A 8 36.69 -24.97 -36.28
N VAL A 9 37.64 -24.31 -35.62
CA VAL A 9 37.63 -24.13 -34.17
C VAL A 9 36.78 -22.91 -33.83
N THR A 10 35.63 -23.11 -33.21
CA THR A 10 34.78 -22.05 -32.67
C THR A 10 34.98 -21.94 -31.16
N VAL A 11 35.52 -20.82 -30.69
CA VAL A 11 35.72 -20.56 -29.26
C VAL A 11 34.50 -19.85 -28.70
N LEU A 12 33.88 -20.41 -27.66
CA LEU A 12 32.74 -19.81 -26.96
C LEU A 12 33.09 -19.38 -25.54
N PRO A 13 32.66 -18.18 -25.10
CA PRO A 13 32.92 -17.69 -23.75
C PRO A 13 31.90 -18.26 -22.75
N THR A 14 32.18 -19.43 -22.17
CA THR A 14 31.27 -20.12 -21.21
C THR A 14 31.30 -19.55 -19.79
N ARG A 15 32.43 -18.97 -19.37
CA ARG A 15 32.57 -18.38 -18.03
C ARG A 15 32.16 -16.91 -17.96
N ARG A 16 31.91 -16.28 -19.11
CA ARG A 16 31.55 -14.87 -19.19
C ARG A 16 30.04 -14.74 -19.15
N GLN A 17 29.54 -13.84 -18.30
CA GLN A 17 28.16 -13.43 -18.37
C GLN A 17 27.97 -12.51 -19.58
N LEU A 18 27.03 -12.87 -20.44
CA LEU A 18 26.62 -12.12 -21.61
C LEU A 18 25.32 -11.38 -21.29
N LYS A 19 25.10 -10.26 -21.99
CA LYS A 19 23.91 -9.43 -21.83
C LYS A 19 23.17 -9.31 -23.14
N LEU A 20 21.85 -9.37 -23.07
CA LEU A 20 20.93 -8.94 -24.13
C LEU A 20 20.10 -7.79 -23.58
N GLU A 21 19.97 -6.74 -24.37
CA GLU A 21 19.17 -5.56 -24.04
C GLU A 21 17.97 -5.51 -25.00
N PHE A 22 16.82 -5.16 -24.45
CA PHE A 22 15.56 -5.10 -25.17
C PHE A 22 14.95 -3.72 -24.98
N GLY A 23 14.48 -3.12 -26.08
CA GLY A 23 13.96 -1.75 -26.05
C GLY A 23 15.01 -0.64 -26.11
N PHE A 24 16.29 -0.97 -25.96
CA PHE A 24 17.39 -0.01 -26.04
C PHE A 24 18.70 -0.71 -26.41
N THR A 25 19.73 0.07 -26.74
CA THR A 25 21.09 -0.45 -26.94
C THR A 25 22.12 0.51 -26.37
N THR A 26 22.97 0.00 -25.46
CA THR A 26 24.06 0.74 -24.84
C THR A 26 25.28 0.81 -25.77
N ALA A 27 25.88 1.99 -25.89
CA ALA A 27 27.12 2.17 -26.63
C ALA A 27 28.28 1.39 -25.97
N GLY A 28 29.14 0.76 -26.78
CA GLY A 28 30.26 -0.05 -26.28
C GLY A 28 29.87 -1.46 -25.81
N TYR A 29 28.80 -2.03 -26.36
CA TYR A 29 28.37 -3.39 -26.03
C TYR A 29 29.45 -4.44 -26.31
N THR A 30 29.51 -5.46 -25.45
CA THR A 30 30.51 -6.55 -25.53
C THR A 30 29.97 -7.83 -26.16
N ASN A 31 28.66 -7.88 -26.42
CA ASN A 31 27.97 -8.99 -27.06
C ASN A 31 27.54 -8.59 -28.49
N PRO A 32 28.12 -9.20 -29.55
CA PRO A 32 27.77 -8.88 -30.94
C PRO A 32 26.30 -9.11 -31.30
N ASN A 33 25.58 -9.96 -30.55
CA ASN A 33 24.17 -10.28 -30.80
C ASN A 33 23.20 -9.38 -30.02
N GLN A 34 23.72 -8.36 -29.33
CA GLN A 34 22.92 -7.42 -28.54
C GLN A 34 22.06 -6.46 -29.38
N PRO A 35 22.55 -5.79 -30.44
CA PRO A 35 21.74 -4.82 -31.17
C PRO A 35 20.64 -5.50 -31.98
N THR A 36 19.45 -4.90 -31.96
CA THR A 36 18.29 -5.26 -32.79
C THR A 36 17.85 -4.06 -33.63
N LYS A 37 17.21 -4.32 -34.77
CA LYS A 37 16.59 -3.26 -35.58
C LYS A 37 15.21 -2.87 -35.05
N ASP A 38 14.58 -3.76 -34.30
CA ASP A 38 13.16 -3.68 -33.94
C ASP A 38 12.98 -3.33 -32.46
N ALA A 39 13.92 -2.57 -31.89
CA ALA A 39 13.93 -2.21 -30.46
C ALA A 39 12.61 -1.54 -30.01
N GLU A 40 11.99 -0.76 -30.88
CA GLU A 40 10.70 -0.11 -30.61
C GLU A 40 9.55 -1.11 -30.45
N GLU A 41 9.55 -2.17 -31.26
CA GLU A 41 8.51 -3.22 -31.22
C GLU A 41 8.71 -4.14 -30.02
N GLU A 42 9.97 -4.44 -29.68
CA GLU A 42 10.33 -5.25 -28.52
C GLU A 42 9.86 -4.63 -27.20
N ARG A 43 9.97 -3.30 -27.06
CA ARG A 43 9.55 -2.62 -25.82
C ARG A 43 8.05 -2.40 -25.71
N SER A 44 7.31 -2.44 -26.81
CA SER A 44 5.88 -2.14 -26.82
C SER A 44 5.06 -3.38 -26.45
N MET A 45 4.39 -3.32 -25.30
CA MET A 45 3.59 -4.43 -24.77
C MET A 45 2.21 -3.97 -24.30
N VAL A 46 1.29 -4.92 -24.26
CA VAL A 46 -0.07 -4.74 -23.74
C VAL A 46 -0.22 -5.57 -22.47
N THR A 47 -0.72 -4.92 -21.42
CA THR A 47 -1.00 -5.53 -20.11
C THR A 47 -2.38 -6.20 -20.10
N GLY A 48 -2.66 -7.01 -19.09
CA GLY A 48 -3.92 -7.78 -18.99
C GLY A 48 -5.18 -6.91 -18.84
N ASP A 49 -5.02 -5.69 -18.37
CA ASP A 49 -6.06 -4.65 -18.31
C ASP A 49 -6.14 -3.80 -19.60
N LEU A 50 -5.56 -4.29 -20.70
CA LEU A 50 -5.61 -3.70 -22.05
C LEU A 50 -4.94 -2.32 -22.15
N ASN A 51 -4.02 -2.02 -21.25
CA ASN A 51 -3.21 -0.81 -21.32
C ASN A 51 -1.91 -1.08 -22.09
N ALA A 52 -1.44 -0.08 -22.82
CA ALA A 52 -0.12 -0.14 -23.45
C ALA A 52 0.97 0.31 -22.47
N ALA A 53 2.11 -0.38 -22.47
CA ALA A 53 3.28 -0.05 -21.68
C ALA A 53 4.55 -0.23 -22.52
N LEU A 54 5.50 0.68 -22.34
CA LEU A 54 6.85 0.61 -22.89
C LEU A 54 7.77 0.03 -21.82
N VAL A 55 8.27 -1.18 -22.08
CA VAL A 55 9.08 -1.95 -21.13
C VAL A 55 10.46 -2.19 -21.73
N GLU A 56 11.48 -1.70 -21.04
CA GLU A 56 12.89 -1.95 -21.35
C GLU A 56 13.45 -2.92 -20.30
N TRP A 57 14.16 -3.96 -20.74
CA TRP A 57 14.74 -4.94 -19.83
C TRP A 57 16.08 -5.48 -20.33
N VAL A 58 16.79 -6.14 -19.42
CA VAL A 58 18.09 -6.76 -19.66
C VAL A 58 18.03 -8.21 -19.22
N VAL A 59 18.49 -9.09 -20.10
CA VAL A 59 18.67 -10.51 -19.81
C VAL A 59 20.16 -10.79 -19.70
N GLN A 60 20.56 -11.32 -18.55
CA GLN A 60 21.92 -11.77 -18.30
C GLN A 60 21.96 -13.29 -18.36
N TYR A 61 22.83 -13.84 -19.21
CA TYR A 61 22.89 -15.27 -19.47
C TYR A 61 24.33 -15.73 -19.69
N ARG A 62 24.53 -17.03 -19.60
CA ARG A 62 25.81 -17.71 -19.85
C ARG A 62 25.58 -18.98 -20.67
N ILE A 63 26.57 -19.34 -21.47
CA ILE A 63 26.55 -20.59 -22.23
C ILE A 63 26.98 -21.71 -21.28
N ASP A 64 26.05 -22.61 -20.96
CA ASP A 64 26.25 -23.70 -20.01
C ASP A 64 26.69 -24.99 -20.72
N ASP A 65 26.04 -25.32 -21.83
CA ASP A 65 26.42 -26.44 -22.71
C ASP A 65 26.77 -25.92 -24.12
N PRO A 66 28.08 -25.77 -24.44
CA PRO A 66 28.54 -25.32 -25.74
C PRO A 66 28.15 -26.24 -26.89
N LYS A 67 27.99 -27.55 -26.63
CA LYS A 67 27.61 -28.51 -27.67
C LYS A 67 26.16 -28.27 -28.07
N GLN A 68 25.26 -28.20 -27.10
CA GLN A 68 23.85 -27.88 -27.37
C GLN A 68 23.72 -26.52 -28.05
N TYR A 69 24.43 -25.50 -27.53
CA TYR A 69 24.40 -24.16 -28.08
C TYR A 69 24.85 -24.09 -29.55
N LEU A 70 25.86 -24.86 -29.96
CA LEU A 70 26.38 -24.80 -31.33
C LEU A 70 25.67 -25.71 -32.34
N PHE A 71 25.14 -26.84 -31.88
CA PHE A 71 24.73 -27.93 -32.77
C PHE A 71 23.24 -28.24 -32.73
N ASP A 72 22.55 -27.97 -31.63
CA ASP A 72 21.15 -28.37 -31.48
C ASP A 72 20.20 -27.30 -32.03
N VAL A 73 20.64 -26.04 -32.05
CA VAL A 73 19.84 -24.90 -32.54
C VAL A 73 20.64 -24.08 -33.58
N ARG A 74 19.99 -23.76 -34.70
CA ARG A 74 20.62 -23.07 -35.84
C ARG A 74 21.10 -21.65 -35.50
N ASN A 75 20.31 -20.88 -34.76
CA ASN A 75 20.67 -19.53 -34.33
C ASN A 75 20.28 -19.34 -32.86
N PRO A 76 21.08 -19.86 -31.91
CA PRO A 76 20.73 -19.86 -30.49
C PRO A 76 20.60 -18.45 -29.91
N ALA A 77 21.33 -17.47 -30.45
CA ALA A 77 21.27 -16.09 -29.99
C ALA A 77 19.93 -15.43 -30.35
N GLN A 78 19.48 -15.58 -31.60
CA GLN A 78 18.17 -15.10 -32.02
C GLN A 78 17.05 -15.85 -31.29
N THR A 79 17.13 -17.17 -31.20
CA THR A 79 16.09 -17.95 -30.51
C THR A 79 16.01 -17.57 -29.02
N LEU A 80 17.13 -17.28 -28.35
CA LEU A 80 17.09 -16.76 -26.98
C LEU A 80 16.40 -15.39 -26.90
N ARG A 81 16.62 -14.51 -27.88
CA ARG A 81 15.94 -13.20 -27.97
C ARG A 81 14.43 -13.39 -28.13
N ASP A 82 14.01 -14.24 -29.07
CA ASP A 82 12.59 -14.54 -29.31
C ASP A 82 11.92 -15.16 -28.08
N VAL A 83 12.60 -16.09 -27.41
CA VAL A 83 12.14 -16.72 -26.15
C VAL A 83 12.01 -15.69 -25.03
N SER A 84 12.97 -14.77 -24.92
CA SER A 84 12.95 -13.72 -23.90
C SER A 84 11.80 -12.75 -24.13
N GLU A 85 11.55 -12.37 -25.39
CA GLU A 85 10.42 -11.51 -25.75
C GLU A 85 9.08 -12.20 -25.45
N ALA A 86 8.91 -13.46 -25.88
CA ALA A 86 7.69 -14.23 -25.64
C ALA A 86 7.41 -14.39 -24.13
N ALA A 87 8.43 -14.74 -23.34
CA ALA A 87 8.29 -14.88 -21.89
C ALA A 87 7.93 -13.56 -21.21
N MET A 88 8.55 -12.44 -21.63
CA MET A 88 8.19 -11.13 -21.08
C MET A 88 6.77 -10.72 -21.46
N ARG A 89 6.35 -10.95 -22.72
CA ARG A 89 4.98 -10.65 -23.17
C ARG A 89 3.92 -11.48 -22.43
N GLU A 90 4.21 -12.75 -22.16
CA GLU A 90 3.34 -13.62 -21.36
C GLU A 90 3.18 -13.08 -19.93
N VAL A 91 4.30 -12.80 -19.26
CA VAL A 91 4.27 -12.34 -17.85
C VAL A 91 3.64 -10.95 -17.71
N ILE A 92 3.86 -10.05 -18.66
CA ILE A 92 3.27 -8.70 -18.64
C ILE A 92 1.79 -8.74 -19.01
N GLY A 93 1.39 -9.64 -19.91
CA GLY A 93 0.01 -9.85 -20.31
C GLY A 93 -0.89 -10.34 -19.17
N ASP A 94 -0.33 -11.01 -18.16
CA ASP A 94 -1.07 -11.49 -16.99
C ASP A 94 -1.16 -10.45 -15.85
N ARG A 95 -0.62 -9.24 -16.04
CA ARG A 95 -0.48 -8.20 -15.01
C ARG A 95 -1.19 -6.91 -15.40
N THR A 96 -1.51 -6.07 -14.42
CA THR A 96 -2.09 -4.74 -14.66
C THR A 96 -1.00 -3.70 -14.88
N VAL A 97 -1.32 -2.59 -15.56
CA VAL A 97 -0.34 -1.53 -15.83
C VAL A 97 0.25 -0.93 -14.56
N ASP A 98 -0.57 -0.77 -13.52
CA ASP A 98 -0.14 -0.23 -12.23
C ASP A 98 0.87 -1.15 -11.54
N GLU A 99 0.65 -2.48 -11.59
CA GLU A 99 1.59 -3.45 -11.03
C GLU A 99 2.93 -3.43 -11.77
N VAL A 100 2.90 -3.36 -13.11
CA VAL A 100 4.11 -3.36 -13.94
C VAL A 100 4.96 -2.10 -13.70
N ILE A 101 4.32 -0.94 -13.48
CA ILE A 101 5.00 0.34 -13.27
C ILE A 101 5.51 0.52 -11.82
N THR A 102 4.76 0.04 -10.82
CA THR A 102 5.00 0.41 -9.41
C THR A 102 5.70 -0.69 -8.60
N ILE A 103 4.95 -1.67 -8.10
CA ILE A 103 5.38 -2.61 -7.04
C ILE A 103 5.68 -4.01 -7.59
N GLY A 104 5.07 -4.40 -8.71
CA GLY A 104 5.14 -5.76 -9.27
C GLY A 104 6.45 -6.09 -9.99
N ARG A 105 7.40 -5.16 -10.08
CA ARG A 105 8.64 -5.33 -10.86
C ARG A 105 9.45 -6.55 -10.45
N GLN A 106 9.64 -6.77 -9.14
CA GLN A 106 10.42 -7.89 -8.64
C GLN A 106 9.76 -9.24 -8.98
N ASP A 107 8.45 -9.32 -8.83
CA ASP A 107 7.68 -10.53 -9.14
C ASP A 107 7.69 -10.83 -10.64
N ILE A 108 7.61 -9.79 -11.47
CA ILE A 108 7.74 -9.90 -12.94
C ILE A 108 9.12 -10.44 -13.30
N GLU A 109 10.20 -9.90 -12.74
CA GLU A 109 11.57 -10.37 -13.00
C GLU A 109 11.76 -11.84 -12.63
N VAL A 110 11.23 -12.27 -11.47
CA VAL A 110 11.32 -13.66 -11.01
C VAL A 110 10.49 -14.59 -11.90
N SER A 111 9.26 -14.19 -12.23
CA SER A 111 8.35 -14.99 -13.07
C SER A 111 8.90 -15.13 -14.48
N ALA A 112 9.40 -14.03 -15.05
CA ALA A 112 9.99 -14.02 -16.38
C ALA A 112 11.29 -14.83 -16.44
N LEU A 113 12.15 -14.75 -15.41
CA LEU A 113 13.34 -15.59 -15.30
C LEU A 113 12.97 -17.07 -15.31
N ALA A 114 11.99 -17.48 -14.49
CA ALA A 114 11.54 -18.87 -14.43
C ALA A 114 11.02 -19.35 -15.79
N ARG A 115 10.19 -18.53 -16.45
CA ARG A 115 9.62 -18.85 -17.76
C ARG A 115 10.66 -18.92 -18.87
N MET A 116 11.58 -17.96 -18.92
CA MET A 116 12.70 -17.98 -19.88
C MET A 116 13.59 -19.20 -19.67
N GLN A 117 13.87 -19.58 -18.43
CA GLN A 117 14.71 -20.75 -18.13
C GLN A 117 14.02 -22.07 -18.51
N GLU A 118 12.71 -22.16 -18.35
CA GLU A 118 11.90 -23.29 -18.81
C GLU A 118 11.94 -23.41 -20.34
N LEU A 119 11.67 -22.33 -21.06
CA LEU A 119 11.68 -22.30 -22.52
C LEU A 119 13.09 -22.54 -23.08
N ALA A 120 14.14 -21.97 -22.47
CA ALA A 120 15.52 -22.20 -22.89
C ALA A 120 15.93 -23.68 -22.77
N LYS A 121 15.41 -24.38 -21.76
CA LYS A 121 15.59 -25.83 -21.60
C LYS A 121 14.76 -26.61 -22.62
N HIS A 122 13.51 -26.19 -22.86
CA HIS A 122 12.62 -26.83 -23.84
C HIS A 122 13.20 -26.81 -25.26
N TYR A 123 13.75 -25.67 -25.67
CA TYR A 123 14.42 -25.51 -26.97
C TYR A 123 15.86 -26.02 -27.01
N MET A 124 16.36 -26.61 -25.90
CA MET A 124 17.73 -27.14 -25.80
C MET A 124 18.79 -26.11 -26.23
N LEU A 125 18.63 -24.85 -25.80
CA LEU A 125 19.53 -23.76 -26.22
C LEU A 125 20.94 -23.88 -25.65
N GLY A 126 21.18 -24.74 -24.66
CA GLY A 126 22.48 -24.82 -23.98
C GLY A 126 22.86 -23.57 -23.19
N VAL A 127 21.90 -22.68 -22.90
CA VAL A 127 22.10 -21.46 -22.12
C VAL A 127 21.44 -21.55 -20.75
N ARG A 128 22.04 -20.86 -19.78
CA ARG A 128 21.45 -20.59 -18.48
C ARG A 128 21.18 -19.09 -18.36
N VAL A 129 19.96 -18.73 -18.01
CA VAL A 129 19.58 -17.36 -17.72
C VAL A 129 19.84 -17.13 -16.23
N ASP A 130 20.75 -16.21 -15.93
CA ASP A 130 21.15 -15.93 -14.55
C ASP A 130 20.25 -14.86 -13.92
N GLN A 131 19.88 -13.84 -14.70
CA GLN A 131 19.08 -12.71 -14.21
C GLN A 131 18.28 -12.05 -15.34
N VAL A 132 17.06 -11.64 -15.01
CA VAL A 132 16.25 -10.72 -15.80
C VAL A 132 16.07 -9.45 -14.97
N GLN A 133 16.28 -8.28 -15.58
CA GLN A 133 16.15 -7.01 -14.89
C GLN A 133 15.35 -6.02 -15.74
N LEU A 134 14.26 -5.50 -15.18
CA LEU A 134 13.51 -4.40 -15.76
C LEU A 134 14.31 -3.11 -15.57
N LYS A 135 14.52 -2.34 -16.63
CA LYS A 135 15.23 -1.07 -16.58
C LYS A 135 14.25 0.09 -16.44
N ASN A 136 13.50 0.36 -17.51
CA ASN A 136 12.51 1.42 -17.58
C ASN A 136 11.16 0.81 -17.93
N VAL A 137 10.12 1.22 -17.19
CA VAL A 137 8.73 0.88 -17.48
C VAL A 137 7.98 2.19 -17.51
N ASN A 138 7.47 2.57 -18.67
CA ASN A 138 6.75 3.83 -18.84
C ASN A 138 5.47 3.62 -19.64
N PRO A 139 4.41 4.37 -19.37
CA PRO A 139 3.28 4.45 -20.28
C PRO A 139 3.71 5.12 -21.61
N PRO A 140 2.97 4.90 -22.72
CA PRO A 140 3.22 5.57 -24.00
C PRO A 140 3.25 7.09 -23.85
N ALA A 141 4.08 7.75 -24.66
CA ALA A 141 4.30 9.19 -24.59
C ALA A 141 3.01 10.02 -24.67
N GLU A 142 2.02 9.53 -25.42
CA GLU A 142 0.72 10.16 -25.62
C GLU A 142 -0.10 10.29 -24.33
N VAL A 143 0.03 9.33 -23.41
CA VAL A 143 -0.75 9.24 -22.16
C VAL A 143 0.09 9.47 -20.90
N GLN A 144 1.40 9.64 -21.06
CA GLN A 144 2.33 9.79 -19.95
C GLN A 144 2.05 11.02 -19.08
N ALA A 145 1.66 12.15 -19.70
CA ALA A 145 1.32 13.36 -18.96
C ALA A 145 0.12 13.14 -18.01
N SER A 146 -0.94 12.52 -18.53
CA SER A 146 -2.14 12.22 -17.75
C SER A 146 -1.89 11.21 -16.63
N PHE A 147 -1.08 10.17 -16.88
CA PHE A 147 -0.68 9.23 -15.84
C PHE A 147 0.12 9.90 -14.72
N ASN A 148 1.07 10.77 -15.09
CA ASN A 148 1.87 11.52 -14.12
C ASN A 148 1.01 12.46 -13.28
N GLU A 149 0.00 13.11 -13.87
CA GLU A 149 -0.95 13.95 -13.13
C GLU A 149 -1.79 13.13 -12.12
N VAL A 150 -2.29 11.97 -12.51
CA VAL A 150 -3.06 11.09 -11.61
C VAL A 150 -2.18 10.60 -10.45
N ASN A 151 -0.97 10.14 -10.74
CA ASN A 151 -0.02 9.70 -9.71
C ASN A 151 0.33 10.83 -8.74
N LYS A 152 0.60 12.03 -9.26
CA LYS A 152 0.85 13.21 -8.44
C LYS A 152 -0.36 13.55 -7.57
N ALA A 153 -1.57 13.53 -8.13
CA ALA A 153 -2.79 13.81 -7.39
C ALA A 153 -3.09 12.76 -6.30
N GLN A 154 -2.77 11.48 -6.53
CA GLN A 154 -2.89 10.43 -5.52
C GLN A 154 -1.87 10.61 -4.40
N GLN A 155 -0.61 10.91 -4.74
CA GLN A 155 0.45 11.18 -3.77
C GLN A 155 0.16 12.43 -2.93
N ASP A 156 -0.36 13.48 -3.57
CA ASP A 156 -0.81 14.72 -2.94
C ASP A 156 -2.04 14.53 -2.05
N ARG A 157 -2.80 13.41 -2.14
CA ARG A 157 -3.91 13.10 -1.22
C ARG A 157 -3.48 12.32 0.02
N ALA A 158 -2.40 11.53 -0.07
CA ALA A 158 -1.94 10.69 1.04
C ALA A 158 -1.27 11.53 2.15
N VAL A 159 -0.42 12.48 1.76
CA VAL A 159 0.35 13.31 2.71
C VAL A 159 -0.53 14.26 3.55
N PRO A 160 -1.52 14.98 2.96
CA PRO A 160 -2.37 15.88 3.74
C PRO A 160 -3.35 15.17 4.66
N ARG A 161 -3.76 13.94 4.35
CA ARG A 161 -4.68 13.18 5.22
C ARG A 161 -4.01 12.79 6.54
N ALA A 162 -2.79 12.24 6.48
CA ALA A 162 -2.03 11.89 7.67
C ALA A 162 -1.72 13.14 8.52
N LYS A 163 -1.31 14.25 7.86
CA LYS A 163 -1.07 15.53 8.54
C LYS A 163 -2.35 16.12 9.15
N GLY A 164 -3.46 16.06 8.43
CA GLY A 164 -4.77 16.53 8.91
C GLY A 164 -5.28 15.74 10.12
N GLN A 165 -5.08 14.43 10.16
CA GLN A 165 -5.42 13.61 11.33
C GLN A 165 -4.56 13.98 12.55
N ALA A 166 -3.26 14.20 12.37
CA ALA A 166 -2.38 14.65 13.43
C ALA A 166 -2.80 16.03 13.97
N ASP A 167 -3.05 16.99 13.07
CA ASP A 167 -3.49 18.34 13.45
C ASP A 167 -4.86 18.32 14.15
N GLN A 168 -5.78 17.46 13.71
CA GLN A 168 -7.08 17.27 14.35
C GLN A 168 -6.93 16.74 15.79
N ALA A 169 -6.06 15.75 16.00
CA ALA A 169 -5.78 15.19 17.33
C ALA A 169 -5.18 16.24 18.28
N ILE A 170 -4.23 17.05 17.78
CA ILE A 170 -3.61 18.13 18.55
C ILE A 170 -4.66 19.18 18.95
N ARG A 171 -5.46 19.66 17.98
CA ARG A 171 -6.51 20.66 18.25
C ARG A 171 -7.57 20.14 19.22
N ALA A 172 -7.93 18.85 19.14
CA ALA A 172 -8.86 18.24 20.08
C ALA A 172 -8.29 18.19 21.50
N ALA A 173 -7.00 17.83 21.64
CA ALA A 173 -6.31 17.83 22.93
C ALA A 173 -6.18 19.24 23.52
N GLU A 174 -5.84 20.23 22.69
CA GLU A 174 -5.81 21.65 23.10
C GLU A 174 -7.18 22.13 23.54
N GLY A 175 -8.24 21.82 22.78
CA GLY A 175 -9.63 22.14 23.12
C GLY A 175 -10.05 21.54 24.46
N TYR A 176 -9.69 20.27 24.71
CA TYR A 176 -9.94 19.60 25.99
C TYR A 176 -9.20 20.28 27.14
N ARG A 177 -7.92 20.65 26.93
CA ARG A 177 -7.12 21.38 27.91
C ARG A 177 -7.76 22.73 28.26
N PHE A 178 -8.15 23.52 27.25
CA PHE A 178 -8.81 24.81 27.46
C PHE A 178 -10.14 24.67 28.20
N LYS A 179 -10.96 23.69 27.80
CA LYS A 179 -12.22 23.38 28.49
C LYS A 179 -11.98 23.08 29.97
N ARG A 180 -11.04 22.18 30.30
CA ARG A 180 -10.73 21.80 31.68
C ARG A 180 -10.22 22.97 32.52
N VAL A 181 -9.39 23.84 31.95
CA VAL A 181 -8.90 25.03 32.64
C VAL A 181 -10.03 26.02 32.91
N ASN A 182 -10.88 26.28 31.91
CA ASN A 182 -12.00 27.21 32.06
C ASN A 182 -13.07 26.70 33.05
N GLU A 183 -13.36 25.40 33.03
CA GLU A 183 -14.25 24.77 34.03
C GLU A 183 -13.67 24.95 35.44
N ALA A 184 -12.39 24.62 35.65
CA ALA A 184 -11.75 24.80 36.95
C ALA A 184 -11.73 26.26 37.42
N GLN A 185 -11.49 27.21 36.51
CA GLN A 185 -11.57 28.64 36.84
C GLN A 185 -12.99 29.10 37.17
N GLY A 186 -13.99 28.59 36.45
CA GLY A 186 -15.41 28.86 36.72
C GLY A 186 -15.87 28.31 38.06
N ASP A 187 -15.43 27.10 38.41
CA ASP A 187 -15.72 26.46 39.71
C ASP A 187 -15.10 27.25 40.85
N VAL A 188 -13.82 27.67 40.72
CA VAL A 188 -13.14 28.51 41.72
C VAL A 188 -13.82 29.86 41.87
N ALA A 189 -14.21 30.51 40.77
CA ALA A 189 -14.92 31.78 40.81
C ALA A 189 -16.28 31.65 41.52
N SER A 190 -17.03 30.59 41.22
CA SER A 190 -18.32 30.29 41.85
C SER A 190 -18.16 30.00 43.35
N PHE A 191 -17.15 29.21 43.72
CA PHE A 191 -16.84 28.92 45.11
C PHE A 191 -16.46 30.17 45.90
N ASN A 192 -15.58 31.02 45.35
CA ASN A 192 -15.17 32.26 46.01
C ASN A 192 -16.34 33.22 46.20
N ALA A 193 -17.23 33.34 45.21
CA ALA A 193 -18.44 34.15 45.33
C ALA A 193 -19.37 33.63 46.44
N MET A 194 -19.52 32.30 46.57
CA MET A 194 -20.30 31.69 47.64
C MET A 194 -19.65 31.89 49.02
N LEU A 195 -18.33 31.73 49.12
CA LEU A 195 -17.57 31.93 50.35
C LEU A 195 -17.72 33.36 50.87
N GLU A 196 -17.67 34.36 49.99
CA GLU A 196 -17.87 35.76 50.36
C GLU A 196 -19.25 36.00 51.00
N GLN A 197 -20.31 35.39 50.46
CA GLN A 197 -21.67 35.49 51.02
C GLN A 197 -21.79 34.73 52.34
N TYR A 198 -21.15 33.56 52.44
CA TYR A 198 -21.14 32.75 53.65
C TYR A 198 -20.49 33.49 54.83
N ILE A 199 -19.37 34.18 54.61
CA ILE A 199 -18.69 34.98 55.64
C ILE A 199 -19.61 36.11 56.16
N LYS A 200 -20.42 36.72 55.28
CA LYS A 200 -21.35 37.79 55.67
C LYS A 200 -22.54 37.28 56.50
N ALA A 201 -23.09 36.11 56.15
CA ALA A 201 -24.27 35.54 56.81
C ALA A 201 -24.25 34.00 56.81
N PRO A 202 -23.64 33.35 57.82
CA PRO A 202 -23.44 31.90 57.83
C PRO A 202 -24.74 31.08 57.90
N GLU A 203 -25.64 31.41 58.82
CA GLU A 203 -26.87 30.64 59.09
C GLU A 203 -27.85 30.66 57.90
N ILE A 204 -28.02 31.83 57.28
CA ILE A 204 -28.93 32.00 56.14
C ILE A 204 -28.38 31.28 54.91
N THR A 205 -27.07 31.38 54.67
CA THR A 205 -26.41 30.74 53.52
C THR A 205 -26.46 29.21 53.61
N ARG A 206 -26.23 28.63 54.80
CA ARG A 206 -26.38 27.17 55.02
C ARG A 206 -27.80 26.69 54.76
N THR A 207 -28.77 27.42 55.31
CA THR A 207 -30.19 27.06 55.15
C THR A 207 -30.62 27.12 53.69
N ARG A 208 -30.20 28.17 52.96
CA ARG A 208 -30.44 28.28 51.50
C ARG A 208 -29.83 27.10 50.75
N LEU A 209 -28.54 26.80 50.97
CA LEU A 209 -27.85 25.72 50.27
C LEU A 209 -28.53 24.36 50.53
N TYR A 210 -28.95 24.11 51.76
CA TYR A 210 -29.70 22.90 52.11
C TYR A 210 -31.04 22.82 51.37
N LEU A 211 -31.80 23.91 51.31
CA LEU A 211 -33.09 23.94 50.61
C LEU A 211 -32.94 23.82 49.09
N GLU A 212 -31.92 24.45 48.49
CA GLU A 212 -31.61 24.32 47.05
C GLU A 212 -31.18 22.89 46.71
N THR A 213 -30.22 22.33 47.45
CA THR A 213 -29.78 20.94 47.23
C THR A 213 -30.90 19.94 47.45
N MET A 214 -31.76 20.12 48.46
CA MET A 214 -32.96 19.29 48.62
C MET A 214 -33.96 19.52 47.49
N GLY A 215 -34.10 20.75 46.99
CA GLY A 215 -34.92 21.06 45.82
C GLY A 215 -34.48 20.33 44.55
N ASP A 216 -33.17 20.13 44.36
CA ASP A 216 -32.61 19.41 43.21
C ASP A 216 -32.64 17.88 43.39
N VAL A 217 -32.37 17.40 44.61
CA VAL A 217 -32.28 15.96 44.91
C VAL A 217 -33.66 15.33 45.09
N LEU A 218 -34.62 16.01 45.72
CA LEU A 218 -35.95 15.44 45.99
C LEU A 218 -36.69 14.99 44.72
N PRO A 219 -36.71 15.75 43.60
CA PRO A 219 -37.30 15.29 42.34
C PRO A 219 -36.61 14.07 41.75
N ALA A 220 -35.29 13.94 41.95
CA ALA A 220 -34.51 12.80 41.47
C ALA A 220 -34.70 11.53 42.30
N THR A 221 -35.28 11.63 43.50
CA THR A 221 -35.42 10.50 44.45
C THR A 221 -36.68 9.64 44.20
N GLY A 222 -37.54 10.02 43.25
CA GLY A 222 -38.74 9.25 42.88
C GLY A 222 -39.88 9.33 43.90
N GLU A 223 -40.93 8.51 43.73
CA GLU A 223 -42.10 8.48 44.62
C GLU A 223 -41.71 7.98 46.02
N LYS A 224 -41.71 8.89 47.00
CA LYS A 224 -41.50 8.56 48.41
C LYS A 224 -42.84 8.30 49.08
N ILE A 225 -43.16 7.03 49.33
CA ILE A 225 -44.35 6.64 50.10
C ILE A 225 -44.02 6.81 51.58
N ILE A 226 -44.66 7.78 52.24
CA ILE A 226 -44.53 8.01 53.69
C ILE A 226 -45.72 7.32 54.36
N ILE A 227 -45.45 6.30 55.17
CA ILE A 227 -46.47 5.50 55.87
C ILE A 227 -46.43 5.88 57.35
N ASP A 228 -47.61 6.18 57.92
CA ASP A 228 -47.81 6.43 59.35
C ASP A 228 -47.81 5.10 60.12
N ASP A 229 -47.09 5.04 61.25
CA ASP A 229 -46.86 3.83 62.07
C ASP A 229 -48.16 3.25 62.69
N SER A 230 -49.26 4.01 62.61
CA SER A 230 -50.59 3.58 63.06
C SER A 230 -51.35 2.65 62.10
N MET A 231 -50.88 2.45 60.86
CA MET A 231 -51.58 1.68 59.82
C MET A 231 -51.00 0.26 59.64
N ARG A 232 -51.62 -0.75 60.28
CA ARG A 232 -51.13 -2.15 60.34
C ARG A 232 -51.46 -3.07 59.15
N ASN A 233 -52.09 -2.58 58.08
CA ASN A 233 -52.40 -3.45 56.94
C ASN A 233 -52.33 -2.66 55.63
N LEU A 234 -51.23 -2.82 54.89
CA LEU A 234 -51.08 -2.32 53.54
C LEU A 234 -50.72 -3.48 52.61
N LEU A 235 -51.53 -3.64 51.57
CA LEU A 235 -51.20 -4.47 50.41
C LEU A 235 -50.03 -3.82 49.65
N PRO A 236 -49.06 -4.59 49.14
CA PRO A 236 -47.94 -4.02 48.39
C PRO A 236 -48.48 -3.37 47.12
N ILE A 237 -48.39 -2.05 47.02
CA ILE A 237 -48.74 -1.34 45.79
C ILE A 237 -47.53 -1.44 44.87
N LEU A 238 -47.66 -2.19 43.77
CA LEU A 238 -46.68 -2.27 42.71
C LEU A 238 -46.89 -1.08 41.76
N PRO A 239 -45.94 -0.13 41.63
CA PRO A 239 -46.11 1.01 40.73
C PRO A 239 -45.97 0.53 39.27
N LEU A 240 -47.05 0.58 38.50
CA LEU A 240 -47.11 0.12 37.10
C LEU A 240 -46.61 1.14 36.07
N THR A 241 -45.88 2.17 36.48
CA THR A 241 -45.33 3.21 35.59
C THR A 241 -43.81 3.11 35.47
N GLY A 242 -43.32 1.94 35.10
CA GLY A 242 -41.96 1.77 34.58
C GLY A 242 -41.94 2.05 33.08
N LYS A 243 -41.22 3.11 32.64
CA LYS A 243 -40.83 3.26 31.24
C LYS A 243 -40.17 1.96 30.75
N PRO A 244 -40.41 1.52 29.50
CA PRO A 244 -39.89 0.24 29.02
C PRO A 244 -38.36 0.27 29.04
N LEU A 245 -37.76 -0.77 29.61
CA LEU A 245 -36.33 -1.02 29.52
C LEU A 245 -35.97 -1.29 28.06
N GLU A 246 -35.35 -0.33 27.37
CA GLU A 246 -34.70 -0.57 26.09
C GLU A 246 -33.50 -1.51 26.32
N LYS A 247 -33.64 -2.74 25.83
CA LYS A 247 -32.57 -3.74 25.77
C LYS A 247 -31.47 -3.23 24.81
N ARG A 248 -30.25 -3.14 25.33
CA ARG A 248 -29.02 -3.29 24.53
C ARG A 248 -28.57 -4.74 24.60
#